data_AF-Q2PJU5-F1
#
_entry.id   AF-Q2PJU5-F1
#
_cell.length_a   1.000
_cell.length_b   1.000
_cell.length_c   1.000
_cell.angle_alpha   90.00
_cell.angle_beta   90.00
_cell.angle_gamma   90.00
#
_symmetry.space_group_name_H-M   'P 1'
#
loop_
_entity.id
_entity.type
_entity.pdbx_description
1 polymer ?
#
loop_
_entity_poly.entity_id
_entity_poly.type
_entity_poly.pdbx_seq_one_letter_code
_entity_poly.pdbx_strand_id
1 'polypeptide(L)'
;MLKKNKLRYNEYYDMQHIYDELYAQSKNGNNFYKLLEIIGSEQNICLAYRNLKSNSGSKTAGTDGMTIDDIKQLSNAEIVATVRESLSNYRPKSVRRVFIPKAGSDKMRPLGIPCIWDRLVQQCILQVLEPICEPKFHNHSYGFRANRSAHHAVSRVTTLINLSKYHYCVDVDIKGFFDNVNHGKLLKPIWTLGIRDKRLICIISKMLKAEIDGEGVPEKGTPQGGLLSPLLSLIVLNELDWWVSSQWETFQPKNRSKNGWLQYAKKYTKLKSGFIVRYADDFKIMCSTYGEAQRFYHSTVDFLNKRLKLEISPEKSKVVNLKKNSSDFLGFKIKVIPKGRTKHGYVAKTDMNQKALKKAKTNLKLKVKDIARHTTGFNISRYNLTVIGMQNYYCIATNVYNNLTEVSYALLPTIRIRLRNIAKSVPFESTSSEFQSRTKGIRPKTKIVMIADNPLLPIQGVQHKNPMNFSQDICNFTKQGRNKVHEDVVVVTKEEIRALLENENPADSVEFNDNRISAYIAQQGNCYVMNRRGTPSTLICIHKSDKGDNLDRYSNLAFVEIPIAKAILTESADEAKSLLKGYVLNSQQKKKLNRIRTNYGYQTITGK
;
A
#
# COMPACT_ATOMS: atom_id res chain seq x y z
N MET A 1 -3.56 4.96 6.31
CA MET A 1 -4.14 4.10 7.36
C MET A 1 -3.92 2.61 7.14
N LEU A 2 -3.93 2.08 5.91
CA LEU A 2 -3.77 0.63 5.63
C LEU A 2 -2.42 0.00 6.07
N LYS A 3 -1.30 0.75 6.05
CA LYS A 3 0.04 0.20 6.36
C LYS A 3 0.20 -0.32 7.80
N LYS A 4 -0.63 0.13 8.75
CA LYS A 4 -0.59 -0.32 10.15
C LYS A 4 -1.24 -1.69 10.38
N ASN A 5 -2.11 -2.13 9.47
CA ASN A 5 -2.89 -3.36 9.67
C ASN A 5 -2.09 -4.62 9.32
N LYS A 6 -1.23 -4.57 8.29
CA LYS A 6 -0.46 -5.75 7.85
C LYS A 6 0.48 -6.29 8.95
N LEU A 7 1.16 -5.40 9.68
CA LEU A 7 1.99 -5.78 10.83
C LEU A 7 1.16 -6.48 11.92
N ARG A 8 -0.01 -5.91 12.25
CA ARG A 8 -0.92 -6.51 13.23
C ARG A 8 -1.42 -7.87 12.77
N TYR A 9 -1.80 -8.02 11.50
CA TYR A 9 -2.23 -9.32 10.98
C TYR A 9 -1.13 -10.38 11.10
N ASN A 10 0.13 -10.03 10.81
CA ASN A 10 1.25 -10.96 10.99
C ASN A 10 1.38 -11.44 12.44
N GLU A 11 1.13 -10.55 13.42
CA GLU A 11 1.16 -10.91 14.84
C GLU A 11 -0.04 -11.76 15.24
N TYR A 12 -1.22 -11.50 14.67
CA TYR A 12 -2.42 -12.26 14.98
C TYR A 12 -2.26 -13.72 14.61
N TYR A 13 -1.73 -13.99 13.42
CA TYR A 13 -1.51 -15.33 12.91
C TYR A 13 -0.13 -15.90 13.29
N ASP A 14 0.55 -15.32 14.29
CA ASP A 14 1.87 -15.77 14.80
C ASP A 14 2.96 -15.98 13.72
N MET A 15 2.93 -15.21 12.64
CA MET A 15 3.92 -15.30 11.55
C MET A 15 5.08 -14.31 11.73
N GLN A 16 4.93 -13.31 12.59
CA GLN A 16 5.90 -12.22 12.71
C GLN A 16 7.29 -12.70 13.18
N HIS A 17 7.35 -13.69 14.07
CA HIS A 17 8.62 -14.24 14.55
C HIS A 17 9.37 -14.99 13.43
N ILE A 18 8.65 -15.78 12.63
CA ILE A 18 9.19 -16.46 11.44
C ILE A 18 9.74 -15.43 10.44
N TYR A 19 9.00 -14.36 10.17
CA TYR A 19 9.45 -13.31 9.24
C TYR A 19 10.69 -12.56 9.74
N ASP A 20 10.79 -12.31 11.05
CA ASP A 20 11.98 -11.70 11.65
C ASP A 20 13.20 -12.62 11.52
N GLU A 21 13.01 -13.93 11.73
CA GLU A 21 14.07 -14.92 11.57
C GLU A 21 14.54 -15.02 10.12
N LEU A 22 13.61 -15.13 9.16
CA LEU A 22 13.92 -15.15 7.73
C LEU A 22 14.69 -13.89 7.31
N TYR A 23 14.31 -12.73 7.82
CA TYR A 23 15.01 -11.47 7.57
C TYR A 23 16.44 -11.48 8.14
N ALA A 24 16.62 -11.93 9.39
CA ALA A 24 17.92 -12.00 10.04
C ALA A 24 18.85 -12.99 9.31
N GLN A 25 18.36 -14.19 8.99
CA GLN A 25 19.09 -15.21 8.23
C GLN A 25 19.48 -14.68 6.83
N SER A 26 18.57 -14.01 6.14
CA SER A 26 18.86 -13.43 4.82
C SER A 26 19.93 -12.35 4.92
N LYS A 27 19.84 -11.47 5.92
CA LYS A 27 20.86 -10.44 6.18
C LYS A 27 22.25 -11.05 6.41
N ASN A 28 22.32 -12.22 7.06
CA ASN A 28 23.56 -12.95 7.29
C ASN A 28 24.08 -13.73 6.05
N GLY A 29 23.32 -13.76 4.96
CA GLY A 29 23.73 -14.42 3.72
C GLY A 29 23.33 -15.89 3.61
N ASN A 30 22.41 -16.37 4.45
CA ASN A 30 21.96 -17.75 4.44
C ASN A 30 21.17 -18.09 3.17
N ASN A 31 21.19 -19.38 2.82
CA ASN A 31 20.38 -19.94 1.75
C ASN A 31 19.14 -20.66 2.32
N PHE A 32 18.02 -20.59 1.61
CA PHE A 32 16.72 -21.11 2.03
C PHE A 32 16.25 -22.24 1.09
N TYR A 33 16.09 -23.45 1.63
CA TYR A 33 15.81 -24.66 0.83
C TYR A 33 14.40 -25.24 1.02
N LYS A 34 13.74 -24.94 2.13
CA LYS A 34 12.45 -25.52 2.57
C LYS A 34 11.42 -24.42 2.81
N LEU A 35 11.20 -23.58 1.80
CA LEU A 35 10.30 -22.44 1.93
C LEU A 35 8.84 -22.85 1.72
N LEU A 36 8.58 -23.91 0.94
CA LEU A 36 7.21 -24.39 0.74
C LEU A 36 6.53 -24.85 2.02
N GLU A 37 7.28 -25.36 2.98
CA GLU A 37 6.77 -25.77 4.29
C GLU A 37 6.23 -24.57 5.08
N ILE A 38 6.92 -23.42 5.01
CA ILE A 38 6.48 -22.16 5.62
C ILE A 38 5.31 -21.56 4.81
N ILE A 39 5.40 -21.61 3.48
CA ILE A 39 4.36 -21.06 2.59
C ILE A 39 3.03 -21.83 2.75
N GLY A 40 3.10 -23.15 2.93
CA GLY A 40 1.96 -24.05 3.11
C GLY A 40 1.52 -24.25 4.56
N SER A 41 2.11 -23.52 5.52
CA SER A 41 1.62 -23.55 6.91
C SER A 41 0.22 -22.96 6.98
N GLU A 42 -0.60 -23.50 7.88
CA GLU A 42 -1.98 -23.05 8.06
C GLU A 42 -2.05 -21.57 8.43
N GLN A 43 -1.19 -21.14 9.36
CA GLN A 43 -1.06 -19.76 9.80
C GLN A 43 -0.76 -18.82 8.62
N ASN A 44 0.15 -19.22 7.72
CA ASN A 44 0.52 -18.43 6.55
C ASN A 44 -0.64 -18.32 5.56
N ILE A 45 -1.39 -19.41 5.34
CA ILE A 45 -2.53 -19.45 4.42
C ILE A 45 -3.70 -18.59 4.95
N CYS A 46 -4.04 -18.70 6.23
CA CYS A 46 -5.09 -17.88 6.85
C CYS A 46 -4.72 -16.38 6.83
N LEU A 47 -3.46 -16.05 7.13
CA LEU A 47 -2.94 -14.69 6.99
C LEU A 47 -3.01 -14.19 5.53
N ALA A 48 -2.71 -15.05 4.55
CA ALA A 48 -2.79 -14.71 3.14
C ALA A 48 -4.23 -14.42 2.72
N TYR A 49 -5.21 -15.22 3.18
CA TYR A 49 -6.63 -14.97 2.98
C TYR A 49 -7.04 -13.60 3.57
N ARG A 50 -6.64 -13.31 4.81
CA ARG A 50 -6.93 -12.02 5.45
C ARG A 50 -6.38 -10.84 4.66
N ASN A 51 -5.12 -10.92 4.24
CA ASN A 51 -4.48 -9.90 3.42
C ASN A 51 -5.20 -9.73 2.07
N LEU A 52 -5.57 -10.85 1.42
CA LEU A 52 -6.26 -10.86 0.13
C LEU A 52 -7.66 -10.25 0.24
N LYS A 53 -8.44 -10.63 1.25
CA LYS A 53 -9.80 -10.12 1.52
C LYS A 53 -9.83 -8.60 1.63
N SER A 54 -8.85 -8.02 2.31
CA SER A 54 -8.74 -6.57 2.51
C SER A 54 -8.33 -5.79 1.25
N ASN A 55 -7.85 -6.48 0.20
CA ASN A 55 -7.43 -5.87 -1.05
C ASN A 55 -8.65 -5.45 -1.88
N SER A 56 -8.63 -4.25 -2.46
CA SER A 56 -9.73 -3.75 -3.30
C SER A 56 -10.02 -4.62 -4.53
N GLY A 57 -9.03 -5.38 -5.01
CA GLY A 57 -9.19 -6.30 -6.13
C GLY A 57 -9.84 -7.64 -5.77
N SER A 58 -10.11 -7.93 -4.50
CA SER A 58 -10.60 -9.24 -4.03
C SER A 58 -11.96 -9.64 -4.64
N LYS A 59 -12.80 -8.65 -4.96
CA LYS A 59 -14.11 -8.81 -5.59
C LYS A 59 -14.07 -8.90 -7.11
N THR A 60 -12.90 -8.78 -7.72
CA THR A 60 -12.76 -8.85 -9.17
C THR A 60 -12.50 -10.29 -9.60
N ALA A 61 -13.40 -10.86 -10.39
CA ALA A 61 -13.30 -12.24 -10.86
C ALA A 61 -12.14 -12.45 -11.87
N GLY A 62 -11.56 -13.65 -11.84
CA GLY A 62 -10.63 -14.14 -12.86
C GLY A 62 -11.37 -14.65 -14.10
N THR A 63 -10.78 -15.61 -14.83
CA THR A 63 -11.45 -16.29 -15.94
C THR A 63 -12.49 -17.31 -15.47
N ASP A 64 -12.36 -17.80 -14.24
CA ASP A 64 -13.26 -18.79 -13.63
C ASP A 64 -14.52 -18.17 -12.97
N GLY A 65 -14.70 -16.86 -13.04
CA GLY A 65 -15.84 -16.17 -12.42
C GLY A 65 -15.78 -16.07 -10.89
N MET A 66 -14.84 -16.76 -10.24
CA MET A 66 -14.74 -16.83 -8.78
C MET A 66 -14.06 -15.58 -8.18
N THR A 67 -14.47 -15.25 -6.97
CA THR A 67 -14.06 -14.09 -6.18
C THR A 67 -13.77 -14.50 -4.74
N ILE A 68 -13.39 -13.54 -3.90
CA ILE A 68 -13.24 -13.79 -2.47
C ILE A 68 -14.55 -14.23 -1.81
N ASP A 69 -15.71 -13.87 -2.38
CA ASP A 69 -17.02 -14.24 -1.82
C ASP A 69 -17.32 -15.73 -1.96
N ASP A 70 -16.66 -16.43 -2.88
CA ASP A 70 -16.76 -17.89 -3.04
C ASP A 70 -15.85 -18.64 -2.05
N ILE A 71 -14.74 -18.02 -1.63
CA ILE A 71 -13.80 -18.59 -0.67
C ILE A 71 -14.30 -18.41 0.77
N LYS A 72 -15.00 -17.31 1.05
CA LYS A 72 -15.31 -16.86 2.42
C LYS A 72 -16.17 -17.85 3.24
N GLN A 73 -16.95 -18.68 2.56
CA GLN A 73 -17.88 -19.65 3.16
C GLN A 73 -17.22 -20.99 3.50
N LEU A 74 -16.03 -21.25 2.95
CA LEU A 74 -15.28 -22.48 3.24
C LEU A 74 -14.75 -22.45 4.68
N SER A 75 -14.42 -23.61 5.22
CA SER A 75 -13.69 -23.78 6.48
C SER A 75 -12.18 -23.55 6.30
N ASN A 76 -11.47 -23.31 7.41
CA ASN A 76 -10.02 -23.11 7.39
C ASN A 76 -9.31 -24.35 6.81
N ALA A 77 -9.77 -25.54 7.19
CA ALA A 77 -9.23 -26.81 6.72
C ALA A 77 -9.36 -26.98 5.20
N GLU A 78 -10.49 -26.62 4.62
CA GLU A 78 -10.72 -26.70 3.17
C GLU A 78 -9.82 -25.76 2.38
N ILE A 79 -9.68 -24.50 2.82
CA ILE A 79 -8.77 -23.55 2.18
C ILE A 79 -7.33 -24.05 2.27
N VAL A 80 -6.91 -24.51 3.44
CA VAL A 80 -5.56 -25.02 3.68
C VAL A 80 -5.27 -26.24 2.82
N ALA A 81 -6.20 -27.19 2.74
CA ALA A 81 -6.09 -28.37 1.88
C ALA A 81 -5.96 -27.98 0.41
N THR A 82 -6.85 -27.10 -0.07
CA THR A 82 -6.87 -26.63 -1.47
C THR A 82 -5.55 -25.92 -1.86
N VAL A 83 -5.03 -25.06 -0.98
CA VAL A 83 -3.76 -24.36 -1.22
C VAL A 83 -2.58 -25.33 -1.18
N ARG A 84 -2.54 -26.29 -0.24
CA ARG A 84 -1.47 -27.30 -0.16
C ARG A 84 -1.45 -28.20 -1.39
N GLU A 85 -2.62 -28.65 -1.84
CA GLU A 85 -2.76 -29.42 -3.09
C GLU A 85 -2.24 -28.59 -4.27
N SER A 86 -2.66 -27.33 -4.37
CA SER A 86 -2.19 -26.40 -5.40
C SER A 86 -0.67 -26.19 -5.36
N LEU A 87 -0.05 -26.13 -4.17
CA LEU A 87 1.40 -26.01 -4.04
C LEU A 87 2.14 -27.29 -4.46
N SER A 88 1.55 -28.47 -4.23
CA SER A 88 2.14 -29.76 -4.60
C SER A 88 2.16 -29.99 -6.11
N ASN A 89 1.07 -29.65 -6.81
CA ASN A 89 0.92 -29.81 -8.25
C ASN A 89 0.38 -28.53 -8.89
N TYR A 90 1.18 -27.46 -8.81
CA TYR A 90 0.73 -26.16 -9.28
C TYR A 90 0.48 -26.15 -10.80
N ARG A 91 -0.75 -25.81 -11.17
CA ARG A 91 -1.23 -25.60 -12.55
C ARG A 91 -1.98 -24.28 -12.58
N PRO A 92 -1.36 -23.18 -13.03
CA PRO A 92 -2.01 -21.87 -13.03
C PRO A 92 -3.20 -21.89 -13.98
N LYS A 93 -4.31 -21.26 -13.58
CA LYS A 93 -5.42 -20.99 -14.50
C LYS A 93 -5.05 -19.84 -15.45
N SER A 94 -5.82 -19.70 -16.53
CA SER A 94 -5.66 -18.60 -17.46
C SER A 94 -5.92 -17.24 -16.78
N VAL A 95 -5.14 -16.24 -17.17
CA VAL A 95 -5.20 -14.88 -16.62
C VAL A 95 -6.14 -14.03 -17.47
N ARG A 96 -7.13 -13.39 -16.84
CA ARG A 96 -8.10 -12.54 -17.56
C ARG A 96 -7.47 -11.20 -17.93
N ARG A 97 -7.57 -10.80 -19.20
CA ARG A 97 -7.05 -9.52 -19.69
C ARG A 97 -8.07 -8.38 -19.49
N VAL A 98 -7.60 -7.26 -18.96
CA VAL A 98 -8.37 -6.01 -18.82
C VAL A 98 -7.53 -4.82 -19.27
N PHE A 99 -8.08 -3.95 -20.10
CA PHE A 99 -7.39 -2.75 -20.58
C PHE A 99 -7.75 -1.52 -19.74
N ILE A 100 -6.72 -0.86 -19.18
CA ILE A 100 -6.89 0.38 -18.41
C ILE A 100 -6.33 1.55 -19.23
N PRO A 101 -7.09 2.64 -19.45
CA PRO A 101 -6.59 3.82 -20.15
C PRO A 101 -5.35 4.42 -19.46
N LYS A 102 -4.29 4.66 -20.23
CA LYS A 102 -3.12 5.37 -19.71
C LYS A 102 -3.49 6.84 -19.53
N ALA A 103 -3.32 7.36 -18.31
CA ALA A 103 -3.69 8.74 -18.01
C ALA A 103 -3.01 9.74 -18.96
N GLY A 104 -3.82 10.47 -19.76
CA GLY A 104 -3.35 11.50 -20.70
C GLY A 104 -2.77 10.97 -22.02
N SER A 105 -3.14 9.76 -22.43
CA SER A 105 -2.71 9.10 -23.67
C SER A 105 -3.82 8.18 -24.18
N ASP A 106 -3.94 8.00 -25.50
CA ASP A 106 -4.89 7.07 -26.11
C ASP A 106 -4.46 5.60 -26.00
N LYS A 107 -3.20 5.36 -25.61
CA LYS A 107 -2.67 4.02 -25.35
C LYS A 107 -3.34 3.38 -24.12
N MET A 108 -3.71 2.12 -24.25
CA MET A 108 -4.19 1.28 -23.16
C MET A 108 -3.02 0.58 -22.44
N ARG A 109 -3.20 0.28 -21.16
CA ARG A 109 -2.31 -0.56 -20.35
C ARG A 109 -3.00 -1.91 -20.12
N PRO A 110 -2.40 -3.02 -20.56
CA PRO A 110 -2.95 -4.34 -20.28
C PRO A 110 -2.76 -4.68 -18.79
N LEU A 111 -3.79 -5.22 -18.16
CA LEU A 111 -3.77 -5.78 -16.82
C LEU A 111 -4.17 -7.25 -16.93
N GLY A 112 -3.39 -8.14 -16.35
CA GLY A 112 -3.73 -9.53 -16.14
C GLY A 112 -4.28 -9.74 -14.73
N ILE A 113 -5.52 -10.25 -14.63
CA ILE A 113 -6.18 -10.57 -13.37
C ILE A 113 -6.20 -12.10 -13.22
N PRO A 114 -5.33 -12.66 -12.35
CA PRO A 114 -5.36 -14.10 -12.08
C PRO A 114 -6.61 -14.49 -11.30
N CYS A 115 -6.98 -15.77 -11.37
CA CYS A 115 -8.06 -16.35 -10.57
C CYS A 115 -7.83 -16.18 -9.07
N ILE A 116 -8.90 -16.25 -8.27
CA ILE A 116 -8.82 -15.94 -6.84
C ILE A 116 -7.90 -16.90 -6.08
N TRP A 117 -7.95 -18.20 -6.39
CA TRP A 117 -7.07 -19.22 -5.81
C TRP A 117 -5.60 -18.98 -6.17
N ASP A 118 -5.31 -18.63 -7.43
CA ASP A 118 -3.94 -18.26 -7.84
C ASP A 118 -3.44 -17.02 -7.10
N ARG A 119 -4.31 -16.03 -6.86
CA ARG A 119 -3.96 -14.86 -6.04
C ARG A 119 -3.71 -15.23 -4.59
N LEU A 120 -4.47 -16.17 -4.03
CA LEU A 120 -4.23 -16.67 -2.66
C LEU A 120 -2.86 -17.36 -2.56
N VAL A 121 -2.51 -18.22 -3.51
CA VAL A 121 -1.18 -18.86 -3.58
C VAL A 121 -0.08 -17.80 -3.76
N GLN A 122 -0.26 -16.84 -4.67
CA GLN A 122 0.69 -15.72 -4.85
C GLN A 122 0.88 -14.92 -3.55
N GLN A 123 -0.20 -14.69 -2.80
CA GLN A 123 -0.15 -13.97 -1.52
C GLN A 123 0.62 -14.77 -0.45
N CYS A 124 0.40 -16.10 -0.38
CA CYS A 124 1.15 -17.00 0.50
C CYS A 124 2.65 -16.96 0.21
N ILE A 125 3.04 -16.93 -1.07
CA ILE A 125 4.45 -16.82 -1.49
C ILE A 125 5.00 -15.43 -1.17
N LEU A 126 4.25 -14.36 -1.48
CA LEU A 126 4.68 -12.98 -1.33
C LEU A 126 5.12 -12.68 0.11
N GLN A 127 4.30 -13.05 1.09
CA GLN A 127 4.55 -12.74 2.50
C GLN A 127 5.80 -13.45 3.08
N VAL A 128 6.16 -14.62 2.55
CA VAL A 128 7.39 -15.35 2.93
C VAL A 128 8.62 -14.80 2.19
N LEU A 129 8.48 -14.37 0.93
CA LEU A 129 9.61 -13.84 0.15
C LEU A 129 9.97 -12.39 0.50
N GLU A 130 9.00 -11.58 0.93
CA GLU A 130 9.23 -10.19 1.37
C GLU A 130 10.35 -10.06 2.43
N PRO A 131 10.35 -10.77 3.57
CA PRO A 131 11.41 -10.67 4.58
C PRO A 131 12.78 -11.15 4.07
N ILE A 132 12.80 -12.13 3.16
CA ILE A 132 14.04 -12.63 2.56
C ILE A 132 14.66 -11.59 1.61
N CYS A 133 13.83 -10.90 0.81
CA CYS A 133 14.31 -9.97 -0.21
C CYS A 133 14.61 -8.58 0.35
N GLU A 134 13.86 -8.10 1.34
CA GLU A 134 13.97 -6.75 1.90
C GLU A 134 15.39 -6.32 2.34
N PRO A 135 16.21 -7.16 3.05
CA PRO A 135 17.56 -6.77 3.45
C PRO A 135 18.56 -6.77 2.29
N LYS A 136 18.21 -7.37 1.15
CA LYS A 136 19.04 -7.44 -0.07
C LYS A 136 18.74 -6.31 -1.05
N PHE A 137 17.65 -5.58 -0.86
CA PHE A 137 17.28 -4.48 -1.75
C PHE A 137 18.06 -3.21 -1.45
N HIS A 138 18.51 -2.51 -2.49
CA HIS A 138 19.22 -1.24 -2.35
C HIS A 138 18.40 -0.19 -1.57
N ASN A 139 19.07 0.57 -0.72
CA ASN A 139 18.43 1.51 0.23
C ASN A 139 17.65 2.65 -0.43
N HIS A 140 18.00 3.04 -1.66
CA HIS A 140 17.34 4.10 -2.44
C HIS A 140 16.40 3.56 -3.53
N SER A 141 15.98 2.30 -3.40
CA SER A 141 14.80 1.75 -4.06
C SER A 141 13.56 1.90 -3.16
N TYR A 142 12.56 2.65 -3.61
CA TYR A 142 11.42 3.07 -2.79
C TYR A 142 10.08 2.46 -3.20
N GLY A 143 9.86 2.22 -4.49
CA GLY A 143 8.58 1.71 -5.01
C GLY A 143 8.28 0.31 -4.48
N PHE A 144 6.99 -0.03 -4.34
CA PHE A 144 6.48 -1.34 -3.89
C PHE A 144 6.99 -1.87 -2.53
N ARG A 145 7.80 -1.10 -1.79
CA ARG A 145 8.34 -1.51 -0.49
C ARG A 145 7.55 -0.92 0.67
N ALA A 146 7.47 -1.67 1.76
CA ALA A 146 6.82 -1.22 2.98
C ALA A 146 7.48 0.06 3.53
N ASN A 147 6.68 0.92 4.17
CA ASN A 147 7.09 2.20 4.79
C ASN A 147 7.80 3.22 3.89
N ARG A 148 7.99 2.92 2.61
CA ARG A 148 8.57 3.82 1.61
C ARG A 148 7.45 4.50 0.81
N SER A 149 7.71 5.71 0.34
CA SER A 149 6.74 6.57 -0.35
C SER A 149 7.42 7.34 -1.49
N ALA A 150 6.61 7.85 -2.42
CA ALA A 150 7.11 8.74 -3.48
C ALA A 150 7.78 10.00 -2.90
N HIS A 151 7.29 10.50 -1.76
CA HIS A 151 7.88 11.64 -1.07
C HIS A 151 9.31 11.38 -0.62
N HIS A 152 9.63 10.16 -0.18
CA HIS A 152 11.00 9.80 0.22
C HIS A 152 11.95 9.81 -0.98
N ALA A 153 11.51 9.32 -2.14
CA ALA A 153 12.29 9.36 -3.38
C ALA A 153 12.56 10.81 -3.83
N VAL A 154 11.51 11.66 -3.84
CA VAL A 154 11.66 13.09 -4.15
C VAL A 154 12.54 13.80 -3.12
N SER A 155 12.40 13.48 -1.83
CA SER A 155 13.26 14.01 -0.75
C SER A 155 14.73 13.71 -1.01
N ARG A 156 15.06 12.47 -1.41
CA ARG A 156 16.44 12.09 -1.73
C ARG A 156 16.99 12.89 -2.90
N VAL A 157 16.23 13.04 -3.99
CA VAL A 157 16.63 13.88 -5.14
C VAL A 157 16.87 15.32 -4.72
N THR A 158 15.94 15.91 -3.95
CA THR A 158 16.10 17.30 -3.48
C THR A 158 17.29 17.48 -2.54
N THR A 159 17.60 16.47 -1.72
CA THR A 159 18.75 16.47 -0.81
C THR A 159 20.06 16.44 -1.61
N LEU A 160 20.15 15.59 -2.65
CA LEU A 160 21.33 15.49 -3.52
C LEU A 160 21.60 16.80 -4.29
N ILE A 161 20.53 17.48 -4.70
CA ILE A 161 20.61 18.81 -5.31
C ILE A 161 21.11 19.84 -4.29
N ASN A 162 20.41 19.97 -3.17
CA ASN A 162 20.61 21.07 -2.21
C ASN A 162 21.94 20.97 -1.46
N LEU A 163 22.32 19.77 -1.01
CA LEU A 163 23.48 19.56 -0.14
C LEU A 163 24.73 19.13 -0.92
N SER A 164 24.56 18.38 -2.00
CA SER A 164 25.66 17.69 -2.67
C SER A 164 25.97 18.23 -4.07
N LYS A 165 25.22 19.23 -4.56
CA LYS A 165 25.41 19.91 -5.85
C LYS A 165 25.31 19.00 -7.08
N TYR A 166 24.53 17.93 -7.00
CA TYR A 166 24.26 17.03 -8.13
C TYR A 166 23.17 17.65 -9.01
N HIS A 167 23.60 18.44 -10.00
CA HIS A 167 22.71 19.23 -10.86
C HIS A 167 22.42 18.59 -12.21
N TYR A 168 23.04 17.45 -12.52
CA TYR A 168 22.73 16.68 -13.73
C TYR A 168 21.94 15.44 -13.35
N CYS A 169 20.93 15.12 -14.16
CA CYS A 169 20.05 13.97 -13.95
C CYS A 169 20.04 13.13 -15.23
N VAL A 170 20.24 11.83 -15.08
CA VAL A 170 20.00 10.86 -16.15
C VAL A 170 18.59 10.33 -15.98
N ASP A 171 17.73 10.68 -16.93
CA ASP A 171 16.37 10.18 -17.03
C ASP A 171 16.37 8.95 -17.95
N VAL A 172 15.90 7.80 -17.46
CA VAL A 172 15.75 6.58 -18.26
C VAL A 172 14.34 6.03 -18.06
N ASP A 173 13.63 5.78 -19.16
CA ASP A 173 12.28 5.20 -19.17
C ASP A 173 12.36 3.82 -19.84
N ILE A 174 12.00 2.76 -19.12
CA ILE A 174 11.97 1.39 -19.67
C ILE A 174 10.69 1.19 -20.47
N LYS A 175 10.81 0.69 -21.69
CA LYS A 175 9.68 0.46 -22.60
C LYS A 175 8.90 -0.79 -22.16
N GLY A 176 7.67 -0.57 -21.67
CA GLY A 176 6.77 -1.67 -21.32
C GLY A 176 7.39 -2.66 -20.32
N PHE A 177 7.89 -2.14 -19.18
CA PHE A 177 8.69 -2.92 -18.23
C PHE A 177 8.06 -4.27 -17.88
N PHE A 178 6.80 -4.29 -17.44
CA PHE A 178 6.12 -5.52 -17.02
C PHE A 178 5.92 -6.52 -18.16
N ASP A 179 5.76 -6.06 -19.40
CA ASP A 179 5.53 -6.94 -20.56
C ASP A 179 6.83 -7.54 -21.11
N ASN A 180 7.99 -6.93 -20.80
CA ASN A 180 9.28 -7.29 -21.38
C ASN A 180 10.25 -7.99 -20.42
N VAL A 181 9.86 -8.26 -19.17
CA VAL A 181 10.73 -8.96 -18.20
C VAL A 181 11.09 -10.36 -18.71
N ASN A 182 12.37 -10.63 -18.94
CA ASN A 182 12.81 -11.96 -19.35
C ASN A 182 12.76 -12.96 -18.17
N HIS A 183 12.03 -14.07 -18.33
CA HIS A 183 11.83 -15.06 -17.25
C HIS A 183 13.15 -15.65 -16.74
N GLY A 184 14.04 -16.08 -17.63
CA GLY A 184 15.34 -16.66 -17.24
C GLY A 184 16.22 -15.66 -16.48
N LYS A 185 16.20 -14.39 -16.89
CA LYS A 185 16.91 -13.29 -16.20
C LYS A 185 16.26 -12.87 -14.90
N LEU A 186 14.99 -13.21 -14.64
CA LEU A 186 14.32 -13.00 -13.36
C LEU A 186 14.60 -14.14 -12.37
N LEU A 187 14.57 -15.40 -12.82
CA LEU A 187 14.78 -16.57 -11.96
C LEU A 187 16.22 -16.66 -11.43
N LYS A 188 17.22 -16.21 -12.20
CA LYS A 188 18.62 -16.20 -11.75
C LYS A 188 18.86 -15.27 -10.54
N PRO A 189 18.41 -14.00 -10.53
CA PRO A 189 18.44 -13.14 -9.36
C PRO A 189 17.76 -13.76 -8.12
N ILE A 190 16.59 -14.39 -8.27
CA ILE A 190 15.90 -15.09 -7.16
C ILE A 190 16.84 -16.10 -6.51
N TRP A 191 17.53 -16.91 -7.31
CA TRP A 191 18.52 -17.87 -6.83
C TRP A 191 19.71 -17.22 -6.14
N THR A 192 20.22 -16.10 -6.69
CA THR A 192 21.35 -15.37 -6.09
C THR A 192 21.00 -14.66 -4.78
N LEU A 193 19.73 -14.34 -4.54
CA LEU A 193 19.26 -13.75 -3.29
C LEU A 193 19.23 -14.76 -2.12
N GLY A 194 19.45 -16.04 -2.40
CA GLY A 194 19.47 -17.12 -1.39
C GLY A 194 18.25 -18.01 -1.42
N ILE A 195 17.27 -17.76 -2.30
CA ILE A 195 16.09 -18.63 -2.45
C ILE A 195 16.52 -19.85 -3.27
N ARG A 196 16.72 -20.99 -2.60
CA ARG A 196 17.25 -22.23 -3.18
C ARG A 196 16.24 -23.39 -3.19
N ASP A 197 15.00 -23.16 -2.75
CA ASP A 197 13.90 -24.11 -2.88
C ASP A 197 13.49 -24.24 -4.36
N LYS A 198 13.93 -25.33 -5.00
CA LYS A 198 13.69 -25.61 -6.42
C LYS A 198 12.20 -25.75 -6.74
N ARG A 199 11.41 -26.28 -5.81
CA ARG A 199 9.96 -26.48 -5.98
C ARG A 199 9.27 -25.12 -6.09
N LEU A 200 9.61 -24.20 -5.17
CA LEU A 200 9.10 -22.83 -5.20
C LEU A 200 9.48 -22.09 -6.50
N ILE A 201 10.73 -22.21 -6.94
CA ILE A 201 11.19 -21.58 -8.19
C ILE A 201 10.41 -22.13 -9.40
N CYS A 202 10.12 -23.43 -9.40
CA CYS A 202 9.28 -24.05 -10.44
C CYS A 202 7.86 -23.46 -10.44
N ILE A 203 7.24 -23.32 -9.26
CA ILE A 203 5.92 -22.71 -9.12
C ILE A 203 5.91 -21.26 -9.65
N ILE A 204 6.90 -20.45 -9.26
CA ILE A 204 7.03 -19.07 -9.76
C ILE A 204 7.23 -19.07 -11.28
N SER A 205 8.04 -19.99 -11.82
CA SER A 205 8.21 -20.11 -13.27
C SER A 205 6.92 -20.48 -13.98
N LYS A 206 6.07 -21.33 -13.39
CA LYS A 206 4.75 -21.66 -13.94
C LYS A 206 3.80 -20.46 -13.88
N MET A 207 3.78 -19.71 -12.77
CA MET A 207 2.99 -18.48 -12.64
C MET A 207 3.34 -17.43 -13.70
N LEU A 208 4.62 -17.30 -14.05
CA LEU A 208 5.10 -16.39 -15.11
C LEU A 208 4.66 -16.81 -16.52
N LYS A 209 4.46 -18.11 -16.72
CA LYS A 209 4.02 -18.74 -17.98
C LYS A 209 2.53 -19.10 -17.96
N ALA A 210 1.76 -18.53 -17.03
CA ALA A 210 0.32 -18.70 -17.02
C ALA A 210 -0.25 -18.13 -18.32
N GLU A 211 -1.11 -18.91 -18.98
CA GLU A 211 -1.77 -18.51 -20.22
C GLU A 211 -2.57 -17.23 -20.00
N ILE A 212 -2.55 -16.32 -20.96
CA ILE A 212 -3.40 -15.14 -20.97
C ILE A 212 -4.56 -15.44 -21.91
N ASP A 213 -5.79 -15.29 -21.39
CA ASP A 213 -7.00 -15.61 -22.12
C ASP A 213 -7.06 -14.85 -23.47
N GLY A 214 -7.14 -15.59 -24.58
CA GLY A 214 -7.12 -15.06 -25.94
C GLY A 214 -5.76 -14.64 -26.50
N GLU A 215 -4.68 -14.71 -25.72
CA GLU A 215 -3.32 -14.31 -26.15
C GLU A 215 -2.28 -15.45 -26.05
N GLY A 216 -2.63 -16.56 -25.39
CA GLY A 216 -1.76 -17.74 -25.24
C GLY A 216 -0.72 -17.60 -24.13
N VAL A 217 0.29 -18.47 -24.16
CA VAL A 217 1.34 -18.53 -23.14
C VAL A 217 2.40 -17.43 -23.38
N PRO A 218 2.65 -16.54 -22.41
CA PRO A 218 3.63 -15.47 -22.58
C PRO A 218 5.07 -16.01 -22.51
N GLU A 219 5.90 -15.66 -23.49
CA GLU A 219 7.35 -15.99 -23.50
C GLU A 219 8.19 -15.06 -22.60
N LYS A 220 7.67 -13.85 -22.34
CA LYS A 220 8.29 -12.82 -21.52
C LYS A 220 7.22 -12.00 -20.80
N GLY A 221 7.66 -11.27 -19.80
CA GLY A 221 6.83 -10.41 -18.97
C GLY A 221 6.46 -11.03 -17.64
N THR A 222 5.81 -10.22 -16.83
CA THR A 222 5.22 -10.56 -15.53
C THR A 222 3.79 -10.06 -15.57
N PRO A 223 2.78 -10.88 -15.23
CA PRO A 223 1.37 -10.46 -15.33
C PRO A 223 1.13 -9.18 -14.52
N GLN A 224 0.84 -8.08 -15.22
CA GLN A 224 0.58 -6.80 -14.55
C GLN A 224 -0.76 -6.92 -13.80
N GLY A 225 -0.74 -6.96 -12.46
CA GLY A 225 -1.94 -7.22 -11.66
C GLY A 225 -1.85 -8.45 -10.76
N GLY A 226 -0.87 -9.34 -11.00
CA GLY A 226 -0.48 -10.37 -10.04
C GLY A 226 0.08 -9.77 -8.76
N LEU A 227 -0.19 -10.40 -7.61
CA LEU A 227 0.27 -9.92 -6.30
C LEU A 227 1.78 -10.07 -6.13
N LEU A 228 2.37 -11.06 -6.80
CA LEU A 228 3.81 -11.30 -6.76
C LEU A 228 4.61 -10.39 -7.70
N SER A 229 3.97 -9.87 -8.77
CA SER A 229 4.63 -9.09 -9.83
C SER A 229 5.39 -7.86 -9.32
N PRO A 230 4.88 -7.07 -8.34
CA PRO A 230 5.64 -5.98 -7.73
C PRO A 230 6.96 -6.43 -7.09
N LEU A 231 6.97 -7.54 -6.33
CA LEU A 231 8.21 -8.05 -5.72
C LEU A 231 9.20 -8.54 -6.79
N LEU A 232 8.70 -9.26 -7.81
CA LEU A 232 9.53 -9.72 -8.92
C LEU A 232 10.16 -8.55 -9.69
N SER A 233 9.41 -7.46 -9.90
CA SER A 233 9.93 -6.24 -10.50
C SER A 233 11.09 -5.61 -9.71
N LEU A 234 10.99 -5.66 -8.38
CA LEU A 234 12.05 -5.17 -7.50
C LEU A 234 13.29 -6.03 -7.63
N ILE A 235 13.14 -7.36 -7.65
CA ILE A 235 14.25 -8.32 -7.77
C ILE A 235 15.03 -8.11 -9.08
N VAL A 236 14.34 -7.93 -10.21
CA VAL A 236 14.99 -7.70 -11.52
C VAL A 236 15.83 -6.44 -11.52
N LEU A 237 15.26 -5.33 -11.04
CA LEU A 237 15.94 -4.02 -11.05
C LEU A 237 16.92 -3.85 -9.89
N ASN A 238 16.93 -4.74 -8.90
CA ASN A 238 17.88 -4.68 -7.80
C ASN A 238 19.33 -4.85 -8.27
N GLU A 239 19.56 -5.70 -9.28
CA GLU A 239 20.90 -5.87 -9.87
C GLU A 239 21.42 -4.56 -10.46
N LEU A 240 20.55 -3.78 -11.12
CA LEU A 240 20.90 -2.46 -11.63
C LEU A 240 21.23 -1.48 -10.49
N ASP A 241 20.41 -1.45 -9.44
CA ASP A 241 20.64 -0.53 -8.31
C ASP A 241 21.99 -0.76 -7.64
N TRP A 242 22.31 -2.03 -7.34
CA TRP A 242 23.60 -2.40 -6.77
C TRP A 242 24.76 -2.18 -7.74
N TRP A 243 24.55 -2.44 -9.04
CA TRP A 243 25.57 -2.13 -10.03
C TRP A 243 25.89 -0.63 -10.04
N VAL A 244 24.89 0.27 -10.11
CA VAL A 244 25.12 1.73 -10.05
C VAL A 244 25.78 2.13 -8.73
N SER A 245 25.27 1.62 -7.60
CA SER A 245 25.82 1.94 -6.27
C SER A 245 27.27 1.50 -6.12
N SER A 246 27.64 0.33 -6.65
CA SER A 246 29.02 -0.19 -6.60
C SER A 246 30.03 0.65 -7.38
N GLN A 247 29.57 1.47 -8.34
CA GLN A 247 30.44 2.39 -9.09
C GLN A 247 30.85 3.61 -8.26
N TRP A 248 30.14 3.92 -7.18
CA TRP A 248 30.37 5.13 -6.39
C TRP A 248 30.01 4.98 -4.92
N GLU A 249 28.72 4.90 -4.61
CA GLU A 249 28.19 5.00 -3.24
C GLU A 249 28.73 3.93 -2.28
N THR A 250 28.90 2.69 -2.75
CA THR A 250 29.34 1.56 -1.93
C THR A 250 30.75 1.07 -2.28
N PHE A 251 31.47 1.81 -3.12
CA PHE A 251 32.84 1.47 -3.49
C PHE A 251 33.78 1.59 -2.27
N GLN A 252 34.52 0.52 -1.97
CA GLN A 252 35.54 0.51 -0.92
C GLN A 252 36.95 0.35 -1.55
N PRO A 253 37.85 1.35 -1.43
CA PRO A 253 39.22 1.19 -1.89
C PRO A 253 39.98 0.20 -0.99
N LYS A 254 40.83 -0.64 -1.59
CA LYS A 254 41.54 -1.72 -0.87
C LYS A 254 42.48 -1.25 0.25
N ASN A 255 42.99 0.00 0.24
CA ASN A 255 44.07 0.45 1.14
C ASN A 255 43.89 1.85 1.79
N ARG A 256 42.69 2.29 2.23
CA ARG A 256 42.58 3.63 2.89
C ARG A 256 41.57 3.73 4.05
N SER A 257 41.92 4.60 5.00
CA SER A 257 41.07 5.12 6.09
C SER A 257 39.75 5.69 5.56
N LYS A 258 38.65 5.43 6.28
CA LYS A 258 37.27 5.85 5.94
C LYS A 258 37.14 7.36 5.73
N ASN A 259 37.99 8.18 6.35
CA ASN A 259 37.97 9.63 6.25
C ASN A 259 38.88 10.08 5.09
N GLY A 260 38.28 10.38 3.92
CA GLY A 260 39.00 10.92 2.76
C GLY A 260 38.94 10.08 1.48
N TRP A 261 38.30 8.90 1.52
CA TRP A 261 38.17 8.03 0.34
C TRP A 261 37.49 8.73 -0.85
N LEU A 262 36.50 9.59 -0.59
CA LEU A 262 35.72 10.28 -1.61
C LEU A 262 36.57 11.29 -2.40
N GLN A 263 37.50 11.97 -1.72
CA GLN A 263 38.47 12.86 -2.37
C GLN A 263 39.53 12.06 -3.15
N TYR A 264 39.98 10.93 -2.61
CA TYR A 264 40.89 10.02 -3.32
C TYR A 264 40.26 9.42 -4.57
N ALA A 265 39.03 8.91 -4.48
CA ALA A 265 38.29 8.36 -5.61
C ALA A 265 38.13 9.39 -6.73
N LYS A 266 37.79 10.64 -6.40
CA LYS A 266 37.73 11.73 -7.40
C LYS A 266 39.07 12.03 -8.06
N LYS A 267 40.19 11.92 -7.35
CA LYS A 267 41.51 12.32 -7.83
C LYS A 267 42.27 11.19 -8.56
N TYR A 268 42.05 9.93 -8.19
CA TYR A 268 42.89 8.80 -8.61
C TYR A 268 42.13 7.62 -9.23
N THR A 269 40.80 7.68 -9.35
CA THR A 269 40.01 6.59 -9.96
C THR A 269 39.16 7.09 -11.13
N LYS A 270 38.94 6.23 -12.13
CA LYS A 270 38.01 6.49 -13.25
C LYS A 270 36.55 6.19 -12.88
N LEU A 271 36.23 6.13 -11.58
CA LEU A 271 34.88 5.81 -11.09
C LEU A 271 33.85 6.83 -11.58
N LYS A 272 32.60 6.38 -11.72
CA LYS A 272 31.51 7.20 -12.23
C LYS A 272 30.77 7.77 -11.01
N SER A 273 30.90 9.06 -10.71
CA SER A 273 30.23 9.66 -9.56
C SER A 273 28.74 9.85 -9.81
N GLY A 274 27.91 9.07 -9.12
CA GLY A 274 26.46 9.15 -9.27
C GLY A 274 25.69 8.44 -8.17
N PHE A 275 24.47 8.90 -7.94
CA PHE A 275 23.52 8.30 -6.99
C PHE A 275 22.23 7.93 -7.70
N ILE A 276 21.80 6.69 -7.56
CA ILE A 276 20.52 6.22 -8.08
C ILE A 276 19.40 6.48 -7.06
N VAL A 277 18.26 6.94 -7.56
CA VAL A 277 17.01 7.04 -6.82
C VAL A 277 15.94 6.37 -7.67
N ARG A 278 15.38 5.26 -7.18
CA ARG A 278 14.40 4.45 -7.93
C ARG A 278 13.06 4.35 -7.23
N TYR A 279 12.00 4.42 -8.01
CA TYR A 279 10.63 4.16 -7.59
C TYR A 279 9.95 3.26 -8.61
N ALA A 280 9.87 1.96 -8.29
CA ALA A 280 9.42 0.92 -9.22
C ALA A 280 10.31 0.87 -10.47
N ASP A 281 9.74 1.11 -11.65
CA ASP A 281 10.41 1.17 -12.96
C ASP A 281 10.96 2.56 -13.31
N ASP A 282 10.50 3.64 -12.64
CA ASP A 282 10.98 5.01 -12.83
C ASP A 282 12.19 5.28 -11.92
N PHE A 283 13.32 5.68 -12.48
CA PHE A 283 14.53 5.99 -11.72
C PHE A 283 15.29 7.17 -12.31
N LYS A 284 16.11 7.78 -11.44
CA LYS A 284 16.95 8.93 -11.74
C LYS A 284 18.36 8.65 -11.26
N ILE A 285 19.37 8.88 -12.10
CA ILE A 285 20.77 8.86 -11.68
C ILE A 285 21.25 10.31 -11.60
N MET A 286 21.54 10.75 -10.39
CA MET A 286 22.00 12.10 -10.11
C MET A 286 23.52 12.15 -10.26
N CYS A 287 24.04 13.07 -11.07
CA CYS A 287 25.47 13.25 -11.35
C CYS A 287 25.94 14.70 -11.07
N SER A 288 27.23 14.84 -10.74
CA SER A 288 27.87 16.15 -10.51
C SER A 288 28.19 16.89 -11.81
N THR A 289 28.61 16.17 -12.84
CA THR A 289 29.05 16.73 -14.12
C THR A 289 28.28 16.15 -15.30
N TYR A 290 28.27 16.87 -16.43
CA TYR A 290 27.63 16.41 -17.65
C TYR A 290 28.32 15.17 -18.24
N GLY A 291 29.66 15.14 -18.26
CA GLY A 291 30.41 13.99 -18.78
C GLY A 291 30.14 12.70 -17.99
N GLU A 292 30.03 12.78 -16.66
CA GLU A 292 29.63 11.64 -15.84
C GLU A 292 28.19 11.19 -16.13
N ALA A 293 27.28 12.13 -16.31
CA ALA A 293 25.90 11.83 -16.67
C ALA A 293 25.79 11.12 -18.02
N GLN A 294 26.55 11.53 -19.04
CA GLN A 294 26.62 10.83 -20.32
C GLN A 294 27.22 9.42 -20.17
N ARG A 295 28.32 9.27 -19.41
CA ARG A 295 28.91 7.95 -19.13
C ARG A 295 27.90 7.01 -18.47
N PHE A 296 27.15 7.51 -17.47
CA PHE A 296 26.10 6.73 -16.82
C PHE A 296 24.95 6.39 -17.76
N TYR A 297 24.51 7.34 -18.59
CA TYR A 297 23.47 7.10 -19.59
C TYR A 297 23.85 5.91 -20.49
N HIS A 298 24.96 6.00 -21.22
CA HIS A 298 25.38 4.92 -22.13
C HIS A 298 25.61 3.59 -21.41
N SER A 299 26.23 3.61 -20.23
CA SER A 299 26.48 2.40 -19.46
C SER A 299 25.19 1.75 -18.94
N THR A 300 24.21 2.57 -18.56
CA THR A 300 22.91 2.08 -18.06
C THR A 300 22.08 1.49 -19.19
N VAL A 301 22.09 2.12 -20.37
CA VAL A 301 21.44 1.57 -21.57
C VAL A 301 22.07 0.23 -21.96
N ASP A 302 23.40 0.15 -21.98
CA ASP A 302 24.11 -1.09 -22.29
C ASP A 302 23.80 -2.19 -21.27
N PHE A 303 23.77 -1.84 -19.98
CA PHE A 303 23.41 -2.77 -18.91
C PHE A 303 21.98 -3.28 -19.06
N LEU A 304 21.00 -2.39 -19.28
CA LEU A 304 19.60 -2.78 -19.48
C LEU A 304 19.44 -3.71 -20.68
N ASN A 305 20.05 -3.38 -21.83
CA ASN A 305 19.95 -4.17 -23.05
C ASN A 305 20.67 -5.53 -22.93
N LYS A 306 21.96 -5.54 -22.54
CA LYS A 306 22.77 -6.78 -22.54
C LYS A 306 22.53 -7.66 -21.31
N ARG A 307 22.44 -7.05 -20.12
CA ARG A 307 22.35 -7.80 -18.86
C ARG A 307 20.92 -8.25 -18.59
N LEU A 308 19.97 -7.31 -18.64
CA LEU A 308 18.57 -7.50 -18.26
C LEU A 308 17.63 -7.80 -19.45
N LYS A 309 18.09 -7.60 -20.69
CA LYS A 309 17.28 -7.73 -21.92
C LYS A 309 16.04 -6.81 -21.92
N LEU A 310 16.19 -5.59 -21.41
CA LEU A 310 15.15 -4.58 -21.34
C LEU A 310 15.47 -3.40 -22.26
N GLU A 311 14.53 -3.06 -23.14
CA GLU A 311 14.63 -1.90 -24.02
C GLU A 311 14.25 -0.60 -23.30
N ILE A 312 14.95 0.48 -23.63
CA ILE A 312 14.59 1.83 -23.19
C ILE A 312 13.70 2.53 -24.22
N SER A 313 12.97 3.56 -23.80
CA SER A 313 12.29 4.51 -24.69
C SER A 313 13.24 5.66 -25.04
N PRO A 314 13.83 5.73 -26.25
CA PRO A 314 14.84 6.75 -26.57
C PRO A 314 14.29 8.18 -26.49
N GLU A 315 13.02 8.39 -26.86
CA GLU A 315 12.35 9.70 -26.82
C GLU A 315 12.23 10.29 -25.42
N LYS A 316 12.17 9.45 -24.39
CA LYS A 316 11.98 9.87 -23.00
C LYS A 316 13.24 9.76 -22.17
N SER A 317 14.25 9.05 -22.66
CA SER A 317 15.49 8.81 -21.96
C SER A 317 16.51 9.85 -22.38
N LYS A 318 17.01 10.66 -21.43
CA LYS A 318 17.92 11.77 -21.74
C LYS A 318 18.73 12.22 -20.53
N VAL A 319 19.84 12.89 -20.79
CA VAL A 319 20.59 13.63 -19.77
C VAL A 319 20.04 15.05 -19.66
N VAL A 320 19.70 15.47 -18.45
CA VAL A 320 19.09 16.77 -18.15
C VAL A 320 19.99 17.58 -17.23
N ASN A 321 20.35 18.80 -17.66
CA ASN A 321 20.93 19.79 -16.76
C ASN A 321 19.80 20.53 -16.02
N LEU A 322 19.67 20.27 -14.72
CA LEU A 322 18.58 20.79 -13.89
C LEU A 322 18.64 22.31 -13.65
N LYS A 323 19.77 22.98 -13.95
CA LYS A 323 19.85 24.45 -13.89
C LYS A 323 19.13 25.10 -15.06
N LYS A 324 19.26 24.52 -16.26
CA LYS A 324 18.65 25.04 -17.50
C LYS A 324 17.23 24.48 -17.67
N ASN A 325 17.12 23.17 -17.61
CA ASN A 325 15.89 22.41 -17.85
C ASN A 325 15.33 21.84 -16.54
N SER A 326 14.11 21.30 -16.59
CA SER A 326 13.52 20.55 -15.49
C SER A 326 13.44 19.07 -15.83
N SER A 327 13.50 18.21 -14.81
CA SER A 327 13.16 16.79 -14.93
C SER A 327 11.84 16.51 -14.22
N ASP A 328 11.00 15.68 -14.84
CA ASP A 328 9.77 15.19 -14.23
C ASP A 328 10.06 13.86 -13.51
N PHE A 329 9.59 13.75 -12.27
CA PHE A 329 9.72 12.55 -11.44
C PHE A 329 8.51 12.41 -10.51
N LEU A 330 7.80 11.28 -10.57
CA LEU A 330 6.67 10.94 -9.66
C LEU A 330 5.55 12.01 -9.56
N GLY A 331 5.31 12.75 -10.65
CA GLY A 331 4.31 13.83 -10.69
C GLY A 331 4.85 15.21 -10.32
N PHE A 332 6.12 15.31 -9.94
CA PHE A 332 6.80 16.56 -9.63
C PHE A 332 7.73 16.97 -10.76
N LYS A 333 7.75 18.27 -11.04
CA LYS A 333 8.72 18.92 -11.90
C LYS A 333 9.83 19.50 -11.02
N ILE A 334 11.06 19.04 -11.21
CA ILE A 334 12.21 19.41 -10.39
C ILE A 334 13.17 20.28 -11.22
N LYS A 335 13.50 21.47 -10.71
CA LYS A 335 14.46 22.41 -11.32
C LYS A 335 15.40 22.98 -10.26
N VAL A 336 16.63 23.31 -10.63
CA VAL A 336 17.58 24.01 -9.77
C VAL A 336 17.50 25.51 -10.04
N ILE A 337 17.30 26.32 -9.01
CA ILE A 337 17.27 27.78 -9.09
C ILE A 337 18.34 28.41 -8.20
N PRO A 338 18.94 29.54 -8.59
CA PRO A 338 19.83 30.29 -7.71
C PRO A 338 19.03 30.90 -6.54
N LYS A 339 19.59 30.85 -5.33
CA LYS A 339 19.03 31.48 -4.12
C LYS A 339 20.16 32.05 -3.26
N GLY A 340 20.32 33.38 -3.34
CA GLY A 340 21.52 34.09 -2.88
C GLY A 340 21.91 33.92 -1.41
N ARG A 341 20.95 33.71 -0.50
CA ARG A 341 21.23 33.55 0.96
C ARG A 341 21.53 32.11 1.39
N THR A 342 21.69 31.17 0.48
CA THR A 342 21.91 29.75 0.84
C THR A 342 23.40 29.39 0.80
N LYS A 343 23.83 28.50 1.71
CA LYS A 343 25.24 28.02 1.84
C LYS A 343 25.88 27.57 0.51
N HIS A 344 25.06 27.15 -0.46
CA HIS A 344 25.52 26.61 -1.74
C HIS A 344 24.99 27.37 -2.97
N GLY A 345 24.29 28.49 -2.76
CA GLY A 345 23.80 29.39 -3.81
C GLY A 345 22.69 28.85 -4.72
N TYR A 346 22.38 27.55 -4.66
CA TYR A 346 21.36 26.88 -5.48
C TYR A 346 20.44 26.02 -4.64
N VAL A 347 19.16 25.96 -5.00
CA VAL A 347 18.15 25.11 -4.36
C VAL A 347 17.24 24.43 -5.38
N ALA A 348 16.71 23.27 -5.00
CA ALA A 348 15.66 22.59 -5.73
C ALA A 348 14.33 23.35 -5.60
N LYS A 349 13.80 23.78 -6.74
CA LYS A 349 12.39 24.18 -6.90
C LYS A 349 11.62 22.96 -7.39
N THR A 350 10.57 22.61 -6.66
CA THR A 350 9.63 21.55 -7.00
C THR A 350 8.23 22.13 -7.27
N ASP A 351 7.67 21.74 -8.40
CA ASP A 351 6.33 22.11 -8.90
C ASP A 351 5.52 20.83 -9.18
N MET A 352 4.20 20.94 -9.29
CA MET A 352 3.39 19.91 -9.96
C MET A 352 3.76 19.84 -11.44
N ASN A 353 3.93 18.64 -11.99
CA ASN A 353 4.18 18.51 -13.43
C ASN A 353 2.92 18.84 -14.26
N GLN A 354 3.11 19.17 -15.54
CA GLN A 354 1.99 19.61 -16.39
C GLN A 354 0.92 18.53 -16.59
N LYS A 355 1.33 17.25 -16.64
CA LYS A 355 0.39 16.12 -16.74
C LYS A 355 -0.51 16.03 -15.50
N ALA A 356 0.05 16.23 -14.31
CA ALA A 356 -0.67 16.26 -13.05
C ALA A 356 -1.63 17.47 -12.98
N LEU A 357 -1.17 18.66 -13.39
CA LEU A 357 -2.02 19.86 -13.46
C LEU A 357 -3.20 19.68 -14.41
N LYS A 358 -2.97 19.18 -15.63
CA LYS A 358 -4.04 18.91 -16.61
C LYS A 358 -5.03 17.89 -16.06
N LYS A 359 -4.54 16.80 -15.46
CA LYS A 359 -5.38 15.77 -14.82
C LYS A 359 -6.21 16.33 -13.66
N ALA A 360 -5.61 17.17 -12.81
CA ALA A 360 -6.29 17.83 -11.71
C ALA A 360 -7.44 18.71 -12.21
N LYS A 361 -7.18 19.56 -13.21
CA LYS A 361 -8.19 20.42 -13.85
C LYS A 361 -9.34 19.60 -14.41
N THR A 362 -9.05 18.57 -15.22
CA THR A 362 -10.10 17.75 -15.85
C THR A 362 -10.93 16.98 -14.82
N ASN A 363 -10.28 16.33 -13.85
CA ASN A 363 -10.97 15.52 -12.84
C ASN A 363 -11.87 16.38 -11.94
N LEU A 364 -11.37 17.52 -11.45
CA LEU A 364 -12.16 18.42 -10.60
C LEU A 364 -13.31 19.07 -11.38
N LYS A 365 -13.12 19.41 -12.67
CA LYS A 365 -14.22 19.89 -13.53
C LYS A 365 -15.33 18.86 -13.65
N LEU A 366 -14.98 17.59 -13.85
CA LEU A 366 -15.96 16.50 -13.90
C LEU A 366 -16.70 16.36 -12.57
N LYS A 367 -16.00 16.41 -11.43
CA LYS A 367 -16.64 16.32 -10.10
C LYS A 367 -17.60 17.47 -9.83
N VAL A 368 -17.27 18.70 -10.25
CA VAL A 368 -18.18 19.85 -10.15
C VAL A 368 -19.42 19.65 -11.03
N LYS A 369 -19.25 19.11 -12.25
CA LYS A 369 -20.39 18.77 -13.12
C LYS A 369 -21.27 17.67 -12.51
N ASP A 370 -20.67 16.67 -11.87
CA ASP A 370 -21.41 15.61 -11.17
C ASP A 370 -22.25 16.17 -10.02
N ILE A 371 -21.69 17.11 -9.24
CA ILE A 371 -22.42 17.81 -8.16
C ILE A 371 -23.60 18.59 -8.73
N ALA A 372 -23.41 19.30 -9.84
CA ALA A 372 -24.46 20.08 -10.47
C ALA A 372 -25.60 19.21 -11.03
N ARG A 373 -25.30 17.98 -11.48
CA ARG A 373 -26.32 17.02 -11.95
C ARG A 373 -27.06 16.34 -10.80
N HIS A 374 -26.33 15.95 -9.76
CA HIS A 374 -26.86 15.23 -8.62
C HIS A 374 -26.31 15.86 -7.32
N THR A 375 -27.06 16.81 -6.78
CA THR A 375 -26.70 17.53 -5.55
C THR A 375 -26.87 16.63 -4.33
N THR A 376 -25.88 15.77 -4.08
CA THR A 376 -25.85 14.85 -2.94
C THR A 376 -24.65 15.15 -2.04
N GLY A 377 -24.81 14.97 -0.73
CA GLY A 377 -23.70 15.09 0.24
C GLY A 377 -22.54 14.14 -0.08
N PHE A 378 -22.83 12.99 -0.70
CA PHE A 378 -21.84 12.05 -1.22
C PHE A 378 -20.95 12.66 -2.31
N ASN A 379 -21.53 13.33 -3.31
CA ASN A 379 -20.76 13.94 -4.41
C ASN A 379 -19.88 15.10 -3.91
N ILE A 380 -20.37 15.88 -2.95
CA ILE A 380 -19.61 16.97 -2.32
C ILE A 380 -18.45 16.39 -1.50
N SER A 381 -18.71 15.36 -0.72
CA SER A 381 -17.68 14.65 0.05
C SER A 381 -16.63 14.01 -0.86
N ARG A 382 -17.03 13.43 -1.99
CA ARG A 382 -16.12 12.88 -3.00
C ARG A 382 -15.22 13.95 -3.62
N TYR A 383 -15.76 15.14 -3.89
CA TYR A 383 -14.95 16.29 -4.31
C TYR A 383 -13.94 16.68 -3.22
N ASN A 384 -14.42 16.90 -1.98
CA ASN A 384 -13.57 17.29 -0.85
C ASN A 384 -12.45 16.28 -0.59
N LEU A 385 -12.75 14.98 -0.60
CA LEU A 385 -11.76 13.90 -0.47
C LEU A 385 -10.73 13.91 -1.60
N THR A 386 -11.15 14.21 -2.83
CA THR A 386 -10.25 14.33 -3.99
C THR A 386 -9.28 15.50 -3.82
N VAL A 387 -9.78 16.64 -3.33
CA VAL A 387 -8.93 17.82 -3.05
C VAL A 387 -7.96 17.53 -1.91
N ILE A 388 -8.42 16.95 -0.79
CA ILE A 388 -7.56 16.56 0.34
C ILE A 388 -6.46 15.62 -0.12
N GLY A 389 -6.79 14.58 -0.90
CA GLY A 389 -5.81 13.63 -1.43
C GLY A 389 -4.75 14.32 -2.29
N MET A 390 -5.17 15.26 -3.14
CA MET A 390 -4.26 16.05 -3.98
C MET A 390 -3.35 16.95 -3.15
N GLN A 391 -3.91 17.70 -2.20
CA GLN A 391 -3.15 18.58 -1.30
C GLN A 391 -2.13 17.78 -0.49
N ASN A 392 -2.53 16.64 0.08
CA ASN A 392 -1.64 15.77 0.85
C ASN A 392 -0.51 15.16 0.02
N TYR A 393 -0.74 14.86 -1.27
CA TYR A 393 0.30 14.32 -2.13
C TYR A 393 1.26 15.41 -2.62
N TYR A 394 0.77 16.58 -3.03
CA TYR A 394 1.60 17.63 -3.61
C TYR A 394 2.13 18.66 -2.60
N CYS A 395 1.80 18.57 -1.30
CA CYS A 395 2.27 19.49 -0.27
C CYS A 395 3.80 19.59 -0.15
N ILE A 396 4.54 18.60 -0.64
CA ILE A 396 6.02 18.63 -0.69
C ILE A 396 6.58 19.47 -1.84
N ALA A 397 5.73 19.95 -2.75
CA ALA A 397 6.16 20.86 -3.82
C ALA A 397 6.34 22.27 -3.26
N THR A 398 7.54 22.84 -3.42
CA THR A 398 7.86 24.19 -2.93
C THR A 398 6.90 25.27 -3.45
N ASN A 399 6.37 25.08 -4.66
CA ASN A 399 5.47 26.03 -5.31
C ASN A 399 4.00 25.55 -5.36
N VAL A 400 3.62 24.62 -4.46
CA VAL A 400 2.30 23.97 -4.46
C VAL A 400 1.14 24.97 -4.44
N TYR A 401 1.25 26.06 -3.66
CA TYR A 401 0.20 27.07 -3.55
C TYR A 401 -0.12 27.70 -4.91
N ASN A 402 0.92 28.11 -5.66
CA ASN A 402 0.74 28.72 -6.98
C ASN A 402 0.22 27.70 -8.00
N ASN A 403 0.70 26.46 -7.96
CA ASN A 403 0.23 25.38 -8.82
C ASN A 403 -1.27 25.09 -8.61
N LEU A 404 -1.71 25.00 -7.36
CA LEU A 404 -3.12 24.77 -7.03
C LEU A 404 -3.99 26.00 -7.26
N THR A 405 -3.43 27.20 -7.15
CA THR A 405 -4.08 28.44 -7.53
C THR A 405 -4.41 28.45 -9.02
N GLU A 406 -3.49 28.03 -9.89
CA GLU A 406 -3.75 27.86 -11.33
C GLU A 406 -4.90 26.89 -11.61
N VAL A 407 -4.98 25.78 -10.87
CA VAL A 407 -6.08 24.81 -10.96
C VAL A 407 -7.39 25.44 -10.50
N SER A 408 -7.37 26.17 -9.38
CA SER A 408 -8.50 26.89 -8.82
C SER A 408 -9.07 27.90 -9.81
N TYR A 409 -8.23 28.76 -10.39
CA TYR A 409 -8.64 29.72 -11.43
C TYR A 409 -9.29 29.04 -12.63
N ALA A 410 -8.74 27.91 -13.10
CA ALA A 410 -9.33 27.16 -14.21
C ALA A 410 -10.70 26.51 -13.89
N LEU A 411 -11.04 26.35 -12.61
CA LEU A 411 -12.30 25.79 -12.13
C LEU A 411 -13.36 26.85 -11.83
N LEU A 412 -12.95 28.08 -11.49
CA LEU A 412 -13.86 29.17 -11.13
C LEU A 412 -15.02 29.36 -12.12
N PRO A 413 -14.81 29.40 -13.46
CA PRO A 413 -15.93 29.55 -14.39
C PRO A 413 -16.94 28.41 -14.31
N THR A 414 -16.45 27.17 -14.16
CA THR A 414 -17.31 25.98 -14.06
C THR A 414 -18.11 26.00 -12.76
N ILE A 415 -17.47 26.32 -11.64
CA ILE A 415 -18.13 26.47 -10.33
C ILE A 415 -19.20 27.55 -10.39
N ARG A 416 -18.85 28.76 -10.88
CA ARG A 416 -19.77 29.90 -10.94
C ARG A 416 -20.98 29.64 -11.83
N ILE A 417 -20.81 29.01 -12.99
CA ILE A 417 -21.90 28.77 -13.94
C ILE A 417 -22.74 27.58 -13.50
N ARG A 418 -22.12 26.44 -13.18
CA ARG A 418 -22.84 25.19 -12.93
C ARG A 418 -23.48 25.13 -11.55
N LEU A 419 -22.94 25.83 -10.57
CA LEU A 419 -23.44 25.81 -9.20
C LEU A 419 -24.23 27.08 -8.83
N ARG A 420 -24.50 27.98 -9.79
CA ARG A 420 -25.13 29.30 -9.54
C ARG A 420 -26.44 29.21 -8.74
N ASN A 421 -27.28 28.24 -9.09
CA ASN A 421 -28.64 28.12 -8.55
C ASN A 421 -28.68 27.32 -7.23
N ILE A 422 -27.61 26.62 -6.89
CA ILE A 422 -27.56 25.68 -5.75
C ILE A 422 -26.55 26.08 -4.67
N ALA A 423 -25.60 26.96 -5.00
CA ALA A 423 -24.53 27.33 -4.09
C ALA A 423 -24.70 28.75 -3.54
N LYS A 424 -24.45 28.90 -2.25
CA LYS A 424 -24.31 30.17 -1.55
C LYS A 424 -22.82 30.44 -1.26
N SER A 425 -22.47 31.70 -1.09
CA SER A 425 -21.11 32.09 -0.71
C SER A 425 -21.11 32.51 0.75
N VAL A 426 -20.31 31.85 1.57
CA VAL A 426 -20.17 32.18 3.00
C VAL A 426 -18.72 32.50 3.35
N PRO A 427 -18.45 33.37 4.35
CA PRO A 427 -17.11 33.56 4.89
C PRO A 427 -16.54 32.25 5.48
N PHE A 428 -15.25 32.00 5.32
CA PHE A 428 -14.60 30.80 5.83
C PHE A 428 -14.76 30.64 7.35
N GLU A 429 -14.74 31.74 8.11
CA GLU A 429 -14.96 31.74 9.57
C GLU A 429 -16.34 31.22 9.99
N SER A 430 -17.34 31.30 9.12
CA SER A 430 -18.70 30.79 9.38
C SER A 430 -18.85 29.28 9.15
N THR A 431 -17.81 28.61 8.63
CA THR A 431 -17.83 27.16 8.40
C THR A 431 -17.49 26.37 9.68
N SER A 432 -17.84 25.09 9.74
CA SER A 432 -17.59 24.26 10.92
C SER A 432 -16.09 24.16 11.25
N SER A 433 -15.74 24.07 12.54
CA SER A 433 -14.34 23.92 13.00
C SER A 433 -13.66 22.69 12.39
N GLU A 434 -14.41 21.61 12.19
CA GLU A 434 -13.92 20.41 11.51
C GLU A 434 -13.49 20.72 10.07
N PHE A 435 -14.30 21.48 9.32
CA PHE A 435 -13.94 21.89 7.96
C PHE A 435 -12.70 22.80 7.95
N GLN A 436 -12.65 23.78 8.87
CA GLN A 436 -11.51 24.69 8.96
C GLN A 436 -10.20 23.94 9.20
N SER A 437 -10.22 22.92 10.08
CA SER A 437 -9.04 22.10 10.41
C SER A 437 -8.44 21.35 9.21
N ARG A 438 -9.25 21.05 8.18
CA ARG A 438 -8.87 20.33 6.96
C ARG A 438 -8.16 21.21 5.94
N THR A 439 -8.13 22.52 6.14
CA THR A 439 -7.45 23.48 5.25
C THR A 439 -6.35 24.22 5.99
N LYS A 440 -5.38 24.78 5.25
CA LYS A 440 -4.31 25.62 5.80
C LYS A 440 -4.13 26.86 4.95
N GLY A 441 -3.76 27.98 5.57
CA GLY A 441 -3.38 29.21 4.88
C GLY A 441 -4.54 30.02 4.28
N ILE A 442 -5.77 29.84 4.79
CA ILE A 442 -6.97 30.54 4.30
C ILE A 442 -7.33 31.67 5.27
N ARG A 443 -7.67 32.85 4.72
CA ARG A 443 -8.05 34.00 5.54
C ARG A 443 -9.50 33.87 6.01
N PRO A 444 -9.87 34.33 7.23
CA PRO A 444 -11.22 34.20 7.78
C PRO A 444 -12.33 34.72 6.86
N LYS A 445 -12.09 35.87 6.20
CA LYS A 445 -13.02 36.51 5.27
C LYS A 445 -13.03 35.93 3.85
N THR A 446 -12.27 34.87 3.57
CA THR A 446 -12.28 34.23 2.23
C THR A 446 -13.65 33.59 1.97
N LYS A 447 -14.22 33.89 0.80
CA LYS A 447 -15.52 33.34 0.36
C LYS A 447 -15.38 31.86 0.01
N ILE A 448 -16.16 31.02 0.67
CA ILE A 448 -16.28 29.57 0.43
C ILE A 448 -17.63 29.28 -0.20
N VAL A 449 -17.63 28.35 -1.15
CA VAL A 449 -18.84 27.86 -1.81
C VAL A 449 -19.51 26.84 -0.91
N MET A 450 -20.77 27.08 -0.55
CA MET A 450 -21.58 26.22 0.31
C MET A 450 -22.79 25.73 -0.46
N ILE A 451 -23.02 24.42 -0.48
CA ILE A 451 -24.13 23.79 -1.19
C ILE A 451 -24.97 23.05 -0.14
N ALA A 452 -26.22 23.48 0.03
CA ALA A 452 -27.00 23.19 1.23
C ALA A 452 -26.16 23.53 2.49
N ASP A 453 -25.85 22.55 3.32
CA ASP A 453 -25.01 22.72 4.53
C ASP A 453 -23.58 22.16 4.38
N ASN A 454 -23.17 21.85 3.14
CA ASN A 454 -21.89 21.22 2.88
C ASN A 454 -20.93 22.19 2.17
N PRO A 455 -19.85 22.65 2.84
CA PRO A 455 -18.85 23.51 2.22
C PRO A 455 -17.93 22.75 1.27
N LEU A 456 -17.58 23.38 0.14
CA LEU A 456 -16.59 22.88 -0.80
C LEU A 456 -15.19 23.28 -0.38
N LEU A 457 -14.28 22.31 -0.34
CA LEU A 457 -12.90 22.53 0.06
C LEU A 457 -12.17 23.41 -0.98
N PRO A 458 -11.59 24.54 -0.57
CA PRO A 458 -10.76 25.37 -1.44
C PRO A 458 -9.45 24.67 -1.78
N ILE A 459 -9.13 24.62 -3.07
CA ILE A 459 -8.02 23.81 -3.61
C ILE A 459 -6.66 24.39 -3.19
N GLN A 460 -6.56 25.71 -3.08
CA GLN A 460 -5.37 26.42 -2.63
C GLN A 460 -5.13 26.35 -1.10
N GLY A 461 -6.02 25.70 -0.35
CA GLY A 461 -5.95 25.56 1.12
C GLY A 461 -4.87 24.62 1.63
N VAL A 462 -3.64 24.73 1.12
CA VAL A 462 -2.50 23.85 1.41
C VAL A 462 -1.29 24.66 1.86
N GLN A 463 -0.50 24.08 2.77
CA GLN A 463 0.79 24.62 3.17
C GLN A 463 1.89 23.66 2.73
N HIS A 464 3.01 24.23 2.24
CA HIS A 464 4.18 23.45 1.91
C HIS A 464 4.74 22.74 3.15
N LYS A 465 5.09 21.46 2.98
CA LYS A 465 5.76 20.65 4.01
C LYS A 465 7.09 20.14 3.46
N ASN A 466 8.16 20.35 4.22
CA ASN A 466 9.48 19.84 3.84
C ASN A 466 9.44 18.31 3.70
N PRO A 467 9.88 17.74 2.56
CA PRO A 467 9.91 16.29 2.38
C PRO A 467 11.03 15.67 3.22
N MET A 468 10.68 14.72 4.09
CA MET A 468 11.64 14.04 4.96
C MET A 468 12.29 12.84 4.25
N ASN A 469 13.59 12.64 4.48
CA ASN A 469 14.29 11.44 4.02
C ASN A 469 13.79 10.22 4.81
N PHE A 470 13.80 9.05 4.16
CA PHE A 470 13.46 7.79 4.82
C PHE A 470 14.59 7.37 5.78
N SER A 471 14.22 7.00 7.01
CA SER A 471 15.15 6.38 7.96
C SER A 471 15.33 4.90 7.61
N GLN A 472 16.57 4.46 7.43
CA GLN A 472 16.88 3.06 7.10
C GLN A 472 16.68 2.11 8.30
N ASP A 473 16.51 2.64 9.51
CA ASP A 473 16.21 1.84 10.69
C ASP A 473 14.75 1.35 10.71
N ILE A 474 13.87 1.97 9.90
CA ILE A 474 12.47 1.59 9.79
C ILE A 474 12.38 0.31 8.96
N CYS A 475 12.12 -0.82 9.62
CA CYS A 475 11.91 -2.11 8.99
C CYS A 475 10.77 -2.87 9.69
N ASN A 476 9.93 -3.54 8.90
CA ASN A 476 8.83 -4.36 9.44
C ASN A 476 9.32 -5.64 10.11
N PHE A 477 10.52 -6.09 9.78
CA PHE A 477 11.09 -7.38 10.20
C PHE A 477 12.16 -7.24 11.29
N THR A 478 12.23 -6.05 11.92
CA THR A 478 13.07 -5.82 13.09
C THR A 478 12.23 -5.21 14.20
N LYS A 479 12.42 -5.66 15.44
CA LYS A 479 11.70 -5.13 16.61
C LYS A 479 11.87 -3.61 16.75
N GLN A 480 13.12 -3.13 16.65
CA GLN A 480 13.42 -1.69 16.68
C GLN A 480 12.72 -0.90 15.57
N GLY A 481 12.65 -1.48 14.36
CA GLY A 481 12.02 -0.85 13.21
C GLY A 481 10.51 -0.76 13.34
N ARG A 482 9.86 -1.82 13.87
CA ARG A 482 8.42 -1.84 14.14
C ARG A 482 8.01 -0.81 15.18
N ASN A 483 8.75 -0.68 16.28
CA ASN A 483 8.48 0.31 17.33
C ASN A 483 8.46 1.75 16.80
N LYS A 484 9.27 2.07 15.77
CA LYS A 484 9.26 3.40 15.13
C LYS A 484 8.03 3.64 14.23
N VAL A 485 7.38 2.59 13.76
CA VAL A 485 6.20 2.66 12.88
C VAL A 485 4.90 2.63 13.69
N HIS A 486 4.90 1.87 14.78
CA HIS A 486 3.76 1.65 15.64
C HIS A 486 4.27 1.32 17.05
N GLU A 487 3.86 2.12 18.05
CA GLU A 487 3.97 1.72 19.44
C GLU A 487 2.89 0.68 19.74
N ASP A 488 3.27 -0.40 20.43
CA ASP A 488 2.38 -1.45 20.90
C ASP A 488 1.37 -0.88 21.91
N VAL A 489 0.33 -0.21 21.43
CA VAL A 489 -0.87 0.08 22.24
C VAL A 489 -1.70 -1.18 22.23
N VAL A 490 -1.27 -2.17 23.01
CA VAL A 490 -1.83 -3.51 22.99
C VAL A 490 -2.50 -3.77 24.34
N VAL A 491 -3.80 -3.49 24.41
CA VAL A 491 -4.67 -3.92 25.52
C VAL A 491 -5.00 -5.42 25.40
N VAL A 492 -4.86 -6.02 24.21
CA VAL A 492 -5.16 -7.44 23.93
C VAL A 492 -3.87 -8.20 23.68
N THR A 493 -3.50 -9.12 24.56
CA THR A 493 -2.20 -9.79 24.50
C THR A 493 -2.12 -10.81 23.37
N LYS A 494 -0.89 -11.23 23.01
CA LYS A 494 -0.68 -12.23 21.95
C LYS A 494 -1.22 -13.59 22.34
N GLU A 495 -1.13 -13.92 23.63
CA GLU A 495 -1.64 -15.17 24.22
C GLU A 495 -3.16 -15.24 24.07
N GLU A 496 -3.87 -14.13 24.23
CA GLU A 496 -5.32 -14.10 24.04
C GLU A 496 -5.71 -14.34 22.57
N ILE A 497 -4.94 -13.79 21.63
CA ILE A 497 -5.20 -14.02 20.19
C ILE A 497 -4.88 -15.46 19.81
N ARG A 498 -3.78 -16.03 20.33
CA ARG A 498 -3.47 -17.45 20.14
C ARG A 498 -4.59 -18.34 20.69
N ALA A 499 -5.10 -18.05 21.89
CA ALA A 499 -6.24 -18.80 22.44
C ALA A 499 -7.50 -18.70 21.56
N LEU A 500 -7.75 -17.56 20.88
CA LEU A 500 -8.86 -17.44 19.92
C LEU A 500 -8.64 -18.25 18.64
N LEU A 501 -7.39 -18.43 18.22
CA LEU A 501 -6.99 -19.24 17.07
C LEU A 501 -6.91 -20.73 17.40
N GLU A 502 -6.81 -21.11 18.67
CA GLU A 502 -6.81 -22.52 19.09
C GLU A 502 -8.24 -23.01 19.38
N ASN A 503 -9.13 -22.13 19.83
CA ASN A 503 -10.54 -22.43 20.13
C ASN A 503 -11.46 -22.25 18.91
N GLU A 504 -10.98 -22.53 17.70
CA GLU A 504 -11.80 -22.42 16.50
C GLU A 504 -12.73 -23.63 16.37
N ASN A 505 -14.01 -23.40 16.06
CA ASN A 505 -14.89 -24.47 15.64
C ASN A 505 -14.58 -24.81 14.17
N PRO A 506 -14.22 -26.06 13.82
CA PRO A 506 -13.89 -26.44 12.45
C PRO A 506 -15.05 -26.25 11.46
N ALA A 507 -16.30 -26.22 11.95
CA ALA A 507 -17.48 -26.01 11.13
C ALA A 507 -17.72 -24.53 10.77
N ASP A 508 -17.05 -23.59 11.44
CA ASP A 508 -17.22 -22.16 11.16
C ASP A 508 -16.51 -21.76 9.87
N SER A 509 -17.09 -20.80 9.15
CA SER A 509 -16.50 -20.26 7.93
C SER A 509 -15.18 -19.51 8.21
N VAL A 510 -14.30 -19.45 7.22
CA VAL A 510 -13.04 -18.69 7.31
C VAL A 510 -13.32 -17.21 7.51
N GLU A 511 -14.43 -16.69 6.94
CA GLU A 511 -14.83 -15.32 7.22
C GLU A 511 -15.19 -15.09 8.69
N PHE A 512 -15.92 -16.01 9.32
CA PHE A 512 -16.26 -15.92 10.74
C PHE A 512 -14.99 -15.96 11.60
N ASN A 513 -14.12 -16.95 11.35
CA ASN A 513 -12.87 -17.14 12.08
C ASN A 513 -11.93 -15.92 11.97
N ASP A 514 -11.82 -15.31 10.79
CA ASP A 514 -11.01 -14.09 10.58
C ASP A 514 -11.66 -12.84 11.20
N ASN A 515 -12.97 -12.67 11.03
CA ASN A 515 -13.66 -11.48 11.52
C ASN A 515 -13.85 -11.49 13.05
N ARG A 516 -13.93 -12.65 13.72
CA ARG A 516 -13.99 -12.72 15.19
C ARG A 516 -12.74 -12.12 15.82
N ILE A 517 -11.56 -12.41 15.29
CA ILE A 517 -10.29 -11.84 15.79
C ILE A 517 -10.37 -10.31 15.76
N SER A 518 -10.85 -9.78 14.64
CA SER A 518 -11.05 -8.33 14.47
C SER A 518 -12.07 -7.75 15.45
N ALA A 519 -13.17 -8.47 15.71
CA ALA A 519 -14.19 -8.06 16.67
C ALA A 519 -13.66 -8.01 18.10
N TYR A 520 -12.91 -9.03 18.53
CA TYR A 520 -12.30 -9.09 19.87
C TYR A 520 -11.34 -7.91 20.11
N ILE A 521 -10.49 -7.62 19.12
CA ILE A 521 -9.53 -6.51 19.20
C ILE A 521 -10.23 -5.16 19.22
N ALA A 522 -11.26 -4.99 18.39
CA ALA A 522 -12.04 -3.75 18.37
C ALA A 522 -12.78 -3.51 19.68
N GLN A 523 -13.20 -4.57 20.36
CA GLN A 523 -13.79 -4.53 21.69
C GLN A 523 -12.75 -4.41 22.80
N GLN A 524 -11.46 -4.44 22.48
CA GLN A 524 -10.36 -4.46 23.45
C GLN A 524 -10.57 -5.57 24.49
N GLY A 525 -10.94 -6.78 24.04
CA GLY A 525 -11.22 -7.94 24.91
C GLY A 525 -12.37 -7.74 25.91
N ASN A 526 -13.17 -6.68 25.76
CA ASN A 526 -14.32 -6.42 26.63
C ASN A 526 -15.58 -7.10 26.08
N CYS A 527 -16.43 -7.56 27.00
CA CYS A 527 -17.77 -8.03 26.67
C CYS A 527 -18.59 -6.90 26.03
N TYR A 528 -19.23 -7.14 24.86
CA TYR A 528 -19.98 -6.13 24.12
C TYR A 528 -21.10 -5.47 24.93
N VAL A 529 -21.80 -6.29 25.70
CA VAL A 529 -22.93 -5.89 26.54
C VAL A 529 -22.38 -5.25 27.81
N MET A 530 -21.61 -6.00 28.61
CA MET A 530 -21.18 -5.57 29.95
C MET A 530 -20.14 -4.45 29.94
N ASN A 531 -19.34 -4.32 28.88
CA ASN A 531 -18.21 -3.41 28.77
C ASN A 531 -17.15 -3.61 29.88
N ARG A 532 -17.00 -4.86 30.35
CA ARG A 532 -15.93 -5.28 31.26
C ARG A 532 -15.01 -6.27 30.55
N ARG A 533 -13.75 -6.32 31.00
CA ARG A 533 -12.74 -7.19 30.40
C ARG A 533 -13.08 -8.66 30.66
N GLY A 534 -13.01 -9.46 29.61
CA GLY A 534 -13.06 -10.92 29.70
C GLY A 534 -11.79 -11.54 29.14
N THR A 535 -11.77 -12.87 29.14
CA THR A 535 -10.75 -13.71 28.52
C THR A 535 -11.37 -14.49 27.35
N PRO A 536 -10.57 -14.98 26.40
CA PRO A 536 -11.06 -15.86 25.32
C PRO A 536 -11.82 -17.11 25.82
N SER A 537 -11.54 -17.57 27.04
CA SER A 537 -12.23 -18.70 27.68
C SER A 537 -13.59 -18.35 28.30
N THR A 538 -13.84 -17.07 28.61
CA THR A 538 -15.08 -16.60 29.25
C THR A 538 -16.03 -15.90 28.29
N LEU A 539 -15.52 -15.53 27.11
CA LEU A 539 -16.25 -14.84 26.05
C LEU A 539 -16.49 -15.78 24.88
N ILE A 540 -17.70 -15.74 24.31
CA ILE A 540 -18.05 -16.42 23.07
C ILE A 540 -18.40 -15.38 22.00
N CYS A 541 -17.98 -15.63 20.76
CA CYS A 541 -18.35 -14.79 19.62
C CYS A 541 -19.75 -15.19 19.14
N ILE A 542 -20.66 -14.22 19.03
CA ILE A 542 -22.00 -14.42 18.47
C ILE A 542 -22.25 -13.46 17.31
N HIS A 543 -23.21 -13.81 16.46
CA HIS A 543 -23.81 -12.87 15.53
C HIS A 543 -24.78 -11.92 16.27
N LYS A 544 -24.92 -10.69 15.79
CA LYS A 544 -25.86 -9.69 16.33
C LYS A 544 -27.23 -9.82 15.68
N SER A 545 -27.32 -10.54 14.58
CA SER A 545 -28.52 -10.80 13.80
C SER A 545 -28.29 -12.04 12.94
N ASP A 546 -29.34 -12.83 12.79
CA ASP A 546 -29.52 -13.96 11.87
C ASP A 546 -30.01 -13.53 10.47
N LYS A 547 -30.21 -12.23 10.23
CA LYS A 547 -30.77 -11.71 8.97
C LYS A 547 -29.71 -11.00 8.11
N GLY A 548 -29.68 -11.33 6.83
CA GLY A 548 -28.97 -10.62 5.76
C GLY A 548 -27.96 -11.45 4.97
N ASP A 549 -27.51 -10.91 3.83
CA ASP A 549 -26.72 -11.62 2.81
C ASP A 549 -25.31 -12.06 3.23
N ASN A 550 -24.78 -11.51 4.32
CA ASN A 550 -23.48 -11.90 4.88
C ASN A 550 -23.54 -11.87 6.41
N LEU A 551 -23.83 -13.02 7.00
CA LEU A 551 -23.91 -13.19 8.45
C LEU A 551 -22.56 -12.95 9.11
N ASP A 552 -21.48 -13.45 8.53
CA ASP A 552 -20.15 -13.47 9.15
C ASP A 552 -19.38 -12.15 9.02
N ARG A 553 -19.99 -11.12 8.41
CA ARG A 553 -19.41 -9.78 8.31
C ARG A 553 -19.02 -9.24 9.69
N TYR A 554 -17.85 -8.59 9.76
CA TYR A 554 -17.32 -7.98 10.99
C TYR A 554 -18.32 -7.12 11.78
N SER A 555 -19.17 -6.32 11.11
CA SER A 555 -20.15 -5.47 11.80
C SER A 555 -21.22 -6.27 12.55
N ASN A 556 -21.47 -7.51 12.14
CA ASN A 556 -22.45 -8.41 12.74
C ASN A 556 -21.88 -9.27 13.87
N LEU A 557 -20.57 -9.24 14.14
CA LEU A 557 -19.97 -10.07 15.20
C LEU A 557 -19.77 -9.29 16.50
N ALA A 558 -19.89 -9.99 17.64
CA ALA A 558 -19.56 -9.47 18.96
C ALA A 558 -19.16 -10.58 19.93
N PHE A 559 -18.14 -10.34 20.75
CA PHE A 559 -17.87 -11.18 21.93
C PHE A 559 -18.76 -10.78 23.10
N VAL A 560 -19.34 -11.78 23.75
CA VAL A 560 -20.17 -11.64 24.94
C VAL A 560 -19.84 -12.76 25.90
N GLU A 561 -20.06 -12.53 27.20
CA GLU A 561 -19.86 -13.60 28.19
C GLU A 561 -20.80 -14.76 27.93
N ILE A 562 -20.33 -15.98 28.17
CA ILE A 562 -21.10 -17.22 27.91
C ILE A 562 -22.52 -17.18 28.50
N PRO A 563 -22.75 -16.76 29.77
CA PRO A 563 -24.11 -16.68 30.32
C PRO A 563 -25.00 -15.66 29.59
N ILE A 564 -24.43 -14.53 29.17
CA ILE A 564 -25.15 -13.48 28.44
C ILE A 564 -25.45 -13.92 27.02
N ALA A 565 -24.52 -14.61 26.36
CA ALA A 565 -24.74 -15.18 25.04
C ALA A 565 -25.88 -16.21 25.06
N LYS A 566 -25.92 -17.11 26.06
CA LYS A 566 -27.05 -18.02 26.28
C LYS A 566 -28.36 -17.25 26.44
N ALA A 567 -28.39 -16.24 27.32
CA ALA A 567 -29.57 -15.40 27.52
C ALA A 567 -29.99 -14.60 26.26
N ILE A 568 -29.07 -14.29 25.34
CA ILE A 568 -29.39 -13.64 24.07
C ILE A 568 -30.03 -14.63 23.08
N LEU A 569 -29.50 -15.85 23.01
CA LEU A 569 -29.89 -16.85 22.02
C LEU A 569 -31.09 -17.72 22.44
N THR A 570 -31.55 -17.64 23.69
CA THR A 570 -32.78 -18.30 24.15
C THR A 570 -34.03 -17.53 23.70
N GLU A 571 -34.99 -18.21 23.06
CA GLU A 571 -36.24 -17.58 22.58
C GLU A 571 -37.10 -17.02 23.72
N SER A 572 -37.27 -17.80 24.79
CA SER A 572 -38.09 -17.45 25.97
C SER A 572 -37.49 -16.29 26.77
N ALA A 573 -38.30 -15.25 27.00
CA ALA A 573 -37.88 -14.10 27.82
C ALA A 573 -37.70 -14.46 29.30
N ASP A 574 -38.48 -15.39 29.83
CA ASP A 574 -38.42 -15.76 31.26
C ASP A 574 -37.25 -16.70 31.56
N GLU A 575 -36.91 -17.58 30.63
CA GLU A 575 -35.70 -18.40 30.71
C GLU A 575 -34.44 -17.52 30.59
N ALA A 576 -34.45 -16.54 29.68
CA ALA A 576 -33.38 -15.54 29.58
C ALA A 576 -33.22 -14.72 30.87
N LYS A 577 -34.31 -14.34 31.55
CA LYS A 577 -34.25 -13.72 32.89
C LYS A 577 -33.64 -14.64 33.93
N SER A 578 -33.99 -15.93 33.90
CA SER A 578 -33.45 -16.94 34.82
C SER A 578 -31.94 -17.12 34.64
N LEU A 579 -31.45 -17.14 33.39
CA LEU A 579 -30.02 -17.23 33.08
C LEU A 579 -29.23 -15.97 33.49
N LEU A 580 -29.91 -14.82 33.59
CA LEU A 580 -29.34 -13.56 34.06
C LEU A 580 -29.52 -13.34 35.57
N LYS A 581 -30.05 -14.33 36.31
CA LYS A 581 -30.32 -14.24 37.75
C LYS A 581 -28.98 -14.19 38.51
N GLY A 582 -28.51 -12.97 38.80
CA GLY A 582 -27.19 -12.67 39.37
C GLY A 582 -26.43 -11.55 38.63
N TYR A 583 -26.90 -11.14 37.45
CA TYR A 583 -26.33 -10.04 36.67
C TYR A 583 -27.16 -8.77 36.79
N VAL A 584 -26.63 -7.74 37.46
CA VAL A 584 -27.27 -6.42 37.54
C VAL A 584 -26.92 -5.60 36.29
N LEU A 585 -27.81 -5.62 35.30
CA LEU A 585 -27.64 -4.88 34.04
C LEU A 585 -28.18 -3.44 34.16
N ASN A 586 -27.37 -2.46 33.79
CA ASN A 586 -27.81 -1.06 33.68
C ASN A 586 -28.69 -0.82 32.43
N SER A 587 -29.34 0.35 32.36
CA SER A 587 -30.27 0.68 31.26
C SER A 587 -29.61 0.60 29.86
N GLN A 588 -28.34 1.00 29.71
CA GLN A 588 -27.63 0.90 28.43
C GLN A 588 -27.28 -0.55 28.07
N GLN A 589 -26.88 -1.36 29.04
CA GLN A 589 -26.56 -2.78 28.86
C GLN A 589 -27.83 -3.56 28.48
N LYS A 590 -28.95 -3.34 29.16
CA LYS A 590 -30.27 -3.89 28.80
C LYS A 590 -30.67 -3.51 27.37
N LYS A 591 -30.49 -2.23 26.97
CA LYS A 591 -30.75 -1.79 25.59
C LYS A 591 -29.91 -2.53 24.55
N LYS A 592 -28.61 -2.74 24.81
CA LYS A 592 -27.74 -3.50 23.90
C LYS A 592 -28.17 -4.97 23.78
N LEU A 593 -28.46 -5.61 24.91
CA LEU A 593 -28.92 -7.00 24.96
C LEU A 593 -30.24 -7.18 24.21
N ASN A 594 -31.24 -6.35 24.54
CA ASN A 594 -32.55 -6.39 23.90
C ASN A 594 -32.48 -6.07 22.40
N ARG A 595 -31.60 -5.16 21.99
CA ARG A 595 -31.37 -4.88 20.56
C ARG A 595 -30.94 -6.15 19.81
N ILE A 596 -30.05 -6.96 20.39
CA ILE A 596 -29.63 -8.21 19.74
C ILE A 596 -30.80 -9.20 19.72
N ARG A 597 -31.49 -9.42 20.85
CA ARG A 597 -32.68 -10.30 20.91
C ARG A 597 -33.74 -9.93 19.86
N THR A 598 -34.05 -8.65 19.73
CA THR A 598 -35.01 -8.16 18.72
C THR A 598 -34.54 -8.42 17.28
N ASN A 599 -33.23 -8.35 17.00
CA ASN A 599 -32.72 -8.66 15.67
C ASN A 599 -32.98 -10.13 15.29
N TYR A 600 -32.91 -11.05 16.27
CA TYR A 600 -33.27 -12.48 16.14
C TYR A 600 -34.78 -12.72 16.18
N GLY A 601 -35.61 -11.68 16.34
CA GLY A 601 -37.06 -11.83 16.47
C GLY A 601 -37.53 -12.30 17.85
N TYR A 602 -36.64 -12.37 18.85
CA TYR A 602 -36.99 -12.81 20.20
C TYR A 602 -37.59 -11.68 21.04
N GLN A 603 -38.42 -12.07 22.02
CA GLN A 603 -39.06 -11.13 22.94
C GLN A 603 -38.02 -10.38 23.77
N THR A 604 -38.26 -9.08 23.99
CA THR A 604 -37.39 -8.26 24.84
C THR A 604 -37.55 -8.67 26.30
N ILE A 605 -36.44 -8.61 27.05
CA ILE A 605 -36.50 -8.85 28.48
C ILE A 605 -37.08 -7.59 29.13
N THR A 606 -38.35 -7.66 29.53
CA THR A 606 -39.06 -6.63 30.28
C THR A 606 -39.20 -7.04 31.76
N GLY A 607 -38.93 -6.11 32.68
CA GLY A 607 -39.25 -6.25 34.11
C GLY A 607 -38.24 -5.60 35.06
N LYS A 608 -38.74 -4.59 35.81
CA LYS A 608 -38.13 -3.65 36.78
C LYS A 608 -36.76 -3.03 36.45
#